data_AF-A0AAQ4NNE7-F1
#
_entry.id   AF-A0AAQ4NNE7-F1
#
_cell.length_a   1.000
_cell.length_b   1.000
_cell.length_c   1.000
_cell.angle_alpha   90.00
_cell.angle_beta   90.00
_cell.angle_gamma   90.00
#
_symmetry.space_group_name_H-M   'P 1'
#
loop_
_entity.id
_entity.type
_entity.pdbx_description
1 polymer ?
#
loop_
_entity_poly.entity_id
_entity_poly.type
_entity_poly.pdbx_seq_one_letter_code
_entity_poly.pdbx_strand_id
1 'polypeptide(L)'
;MASAPSEQSSVLQDELTCPVCLDLYRDPHLLPCGHNFCKICLDRLKRQADRGRFRCPECRDSHRCGTNFQKNFKLSNIADDYRRRRRATAAASKSKEPVPCPLSVPQARRPFAVPCDYCPSVAAEASGISVVADGSSAASVSQEGGDEREAAAVSVFAVKTCLKCEVSMCQEHVRPHLELPAFREHPLTEPRNDLWKMKCPDHDEIYRYYCLDDRVCVCNACNIEGQHSGHTIKTLKNTVKDIKGSLDKQLYSIERKYSMAEKKLQEQKEKERQNKKFLDDSEQCLTRLGEEMKAKVHRFVTRLRDCARTHFDTNGPAIQKNISRICQDQARLQEVRCGIEGLLQENDSFRFIEAYKTTGKRCRKQLRKNMFYPEYVDMETEVLGVMMEEEMRKFLDEELASHIVSAINSLCPLSSGHLSDIQEEEQEENEEEAADDDDLDDSSVEEMRSDGEVEDDEDDDDEEEEEEEEEEGHSELTLYDEEEEEEEDEEDDEDEEEEEQEV
;
A
#
# COMPACT_ATOMS: atom_id res chain seq x y z
N MET A 1 21.55 7.27 -2.52
CA MET A 1 20.11 7.03 -2.73
C MET A 1 19.41 7.34 -1.42
N ALA A 2 18.44 8.26 -1.42
CA ALA A 2 17.73 8.68 -0.23
C ALA A 2 16.82 7.53 0.24
N SER A 3 16.95 7.11 1.50
CA SER A 3 16.14 6.05 2.09
C SER A 3 14.66 6.42 2.04
N ALA A 4 13.85 5.54 1.47
CA ALA A 4 12.40 5.63 1.50
C ALA A 4 11.91 5.74 2.96
N PRO A 5 10.89 6.57 3.26
CA PRO A 5 10.28 6.56 4.58
C PRO A 5 9.67 5.16 4.79
N SER A 6 9.96 4.55 5.94
CA SER A 6 9.45 3.25 6.36
C SER A 6 7.93 3.15 6.10
N GLU A 7 7.44 2.05 5.53
CA GLU A 7 6.02 1.83 5.18
C GLU A 7 5.07 2.05 6.37
N GLN A 8 5.56 1.87 7.60
CA GLN A 8 4.82 2.18 8.84
C GLN A 8 4.56 3.69 9.03
N SER A 9 5.43 4.56 8.51
CA SER A 9 5.27 6.02 8.55
C SER A 9 4.23 6.53 7.57
N SER A 10 3.99 5.82 6.45
CA SER A 10 2.93 6.17 5.48
C SER A 10 1.55 5.74 5.98
N VAL A 11 1.42 4.52 6.52
CA VAL A 11 0.14 4.04 7.08
C VAL A 11 -0.35 4.94 8.22
N LEU A 12 0.54 5.32 9.16
CA LEU A 12 0.20 6.25 10.23
C LEU A 12 -0.08 7.69 9.75
N GLN A 13 0.44 8.07 8.57
CA GLN A 13 0.14 9.38 7.99
C GLN A 13 -1.29 9.43 7.45
N ASP A 14 -1.72 8.37 6.79
CA ASP A 14 -3.05 8.28 6.17
C ASP A 14 -4.14 8.29 7.26
N GLU A 15 -3.95 7.57 8.36
CA GLU A 15 -4.87 7.57 9.52
C GLU A 15 -4.99 8.94 10.21
N LEU A 16 -3.94 9.77 10.16
CA LEU A 16 -3.92 11.10 10.77
C LEU A 16 -4.28 12.23 9.80
N THR A 17 -4.74 11.89 8.59
CA THR A 17 -5.07 12.84 7.53
C THR A 17 -6.56 13.13 7.48
N CYS A 18 -6.91 14.41 7.33
CA CYS A 18 -8.29 14.81 7.15
C CYS A 18 -8.72 14.56 5.70
N PRO A 19 -9.81 13.82 5.43
CA PRO A 19 -10.24 13.45 4.08
C PRO A 19 -10.76 14.65 3.25
N VAL A 20 -10.99 15.81 3.87
CA VAL A 20 -11.47 17.02 3.16
C VAL A 20 -10.32 17.91 2.69
N CYS A 21 -9.27 18.09 3.49
CA CYS A 21 -8.12 18.92 3.10
C CYS A 21 -6.88 18.10 2.69
N LEU A 22 -6.92 16.78 2.85
CA LEU A 22 -5.82 15.86 2.56
C LEU A 22 -4.50 16.27 3.25
N ASP A 23 -4.63 16.90 4.43
CA ASP A 23 -3.53 17.29 5.30
C ASP A 23 -3.81 16.76 6.71
N LEU A 24 -2.77 16.66 7.54
CA LEU A 24 -2.87 16.20 8.91
C LEU A 24 -3.91 17.01 9.69
N TYR A 25 -4.68 16.37 10.56
CA TYR A 25 -5.77 16.98 11.33
C TYR A 25 -5.37 18.24 12.12
N ARG A 26 -5.87 19.41 11.72
CA ARG A 26 -5.73 20.68 12.46
C ARG A 26 -7.03 21.02 13.16
N ASP A 27 -7.00 21.02 14.49
CA ASP A 27 -8.18 21.26 15.31
C ASP A 27 -9.35 20.32 14.95
N PRO A 28 -9.16 18.99 15.02
CA PRO A 28 -10.17 18.02 14.62
C PRO A 28 -11.40 18.09 15.51
N HIS A 29 -12.60 18.04 14.91
CA HIS A 29 -13.87 17.96 15.62
C HIS A 29 -14.63 16.70 15.21
N LEU A 30 -15.31 16.10 16.18
CA LEU A 30 -16.00 14.82 16.08
C LEU A 30 -17.47 15.01 15.69
N LEU A 31 -17.91 14.34 14.63
CA LEU A 31 -19.33 14.24 14.27
C LEU A 31 -20.01 13.15 15.10
N PRO A 32 -21.36 13.19 15.24
CA PRO A 32 -22.13 12.12 15.87
C PRO A 32 -21.92 10.73 15.26
N CYS A 33 -21.52 10.64 13.99
CA CYS A 33 -21.19 9.38 13.31
C CYS A 33 -19.77 8.86 13.61
N GLY A 34 -18.99 9.53 14.47
CA GLY A 34 -17.64 9.10 14.86
C GLY A 34 -16.50 9.62 13.99
N HIS A 35 -16.80 10.19 12.82
CA HIS A 35 -15.78 10.74 11.91
C HIS A 35 -15.27 12.12 12.35
N ASN A 36 -14.00 12.41 12.03
CA ASN A 36 -13.31 13.61 12.48
C ASN A 36 -12.92 14.48 11.28
N PHE A 37 -13.05 15.80 11.40
CA PHE A 37 -12.58 16.72 10.36
C PHE A 37 -11.94 17.96 10.99
N CYS A 38 -11.03 18.62 10.27
CA CYS A 38 -10.49 19.91 10.71
C CYS A 38 -11.63 20.94 10.86
N LYS A 39 -11.56 21.79 11.88
CA LYS A 39 -12.56 22.85 12.12
C LYS A 39 -12.89 23.66 10.86
N ILE A 40 -11.87 24.07 10.11
CA ILE A 40 -12.02 24.86 8.87
C ILE A 40 -12.75 24.05 7.78
N CYS A 41 -12.48 22.75 7.69
CA CYS A 41 -13.14 21.84 6.74
C CYS A 41 -14.61 21.66 7.08
N LEU A 42 -14.93 21.46 8.37
CA LEU A 42 -16.31 21.45 8.85
C LEU A 42 -17.03 22.77 8.58
N ASP A 43 -16.39 23.92 8.85
CA ASP A 43 -16.98 25.23 8.60
C ASP A 43 -17.25 25.45 7.10
N ARG A 44 -16.45 24.85 6.21
CA ARG A 44 -16.71 24.83 4.77
C ARG A 44 -17.92 23.95 4.42
N LEU A 45 -18.00 22.73 4.97
CA LEU A 45 -19.15 21.84 4.77
C LEU A 45 -20.46 22.45 5.29
N LYS A 46 -20.43 23.12 6.44
CA LYS A 46 -21.58 23.86 6.99
C LYS A 46 -22.05 25.00 6.10
N ARG A 47 -21.13 25.68 5.39
CA ARG A 47 -21.47 26.76 4.45
C ARG A 47 -22.11 26.25 3.16
N GLN A 48 -21.82 25.01 2.77
CA GLN A 48 -22.37 24.35 1.58
C GLN A 48 -23.63 23.52 1.89
N ALA A 49 -24.13 23.60 3.13
CA ALA A 49 -25.27 22.82 3.58
C ALA A 49 -26.58 23.32 2.98
N ASP A 50 -27.31 22.42 2.33
CA ASP A 50 -28.67 22.71 1.87
C ASP A 50 -29.68 22.48 3.00
N ARG A 51 -30.64 23.41 3.15
CA ARG A 51 -31.68 23.39 4.20
C ARG A 51 -31.12 23.19 5.63
N GLY A 52 -29.90 23.66 5.90
CA GLY A 52 -29.25 23.60 7.21
C GLY A 52 -28.71 22.21 7.60
N ARG A 53 -28.57 21.28 6.65
CA ARG A 53 -27.97 19.96 6.85
C ARG A 53 -26.83 19.70 5.87
N PHE A 54 -25.77 19.05 6.34
CA PHE A 54 -24.67 18.57 5.49
C PHE A 54 -24.49 17.07 5.67
N ARG A 55 -23.82 16.41 4.72
CA ARG A 55 -23.52 14.97 4.79
C ARG A 55 -22.06 14.76 5.16
N CYS A 56 -21.78 13.75 5.98
CA CYS A 56 -20.42 13.32 6.30
C CYS A 56 -19.71 12.85 5.02
N PRO A 57 -18.52 13.37 4.68
CA PRO A 57 -17.75 12.90 3.52
C PRO A 57 -17.34 11.42 3.56
N GLU A 58 -17.24 10.83 4.76
CA GLU A 58 -16.79 9.44 4.95
C GLU A 58 -17.97 8.46 4.91
N CYS A 59 -18.97 8.62 5.78
CA CYS A 59 -20.10 7.70 5.89
C CYS A 59 -21.42 8.18 5.26
N ARG A 60 -21.46 9.41 4.71
CA ARG A 60 -22.66 10.04 4.11
C ARG A 60 -23.82 10.35 5.06
N ASP A 61 -23.68 10.12 6.36
CA ASP A 61 -24.68 10.49 7.37
C ASP A 61 -25.02 11.98 7.37
N SER A 62 -26.31 12.31 7.57
CA SER A 62 -26.80 13.70 7.56
C SER A 62 -26.77 14.33 8.96
N HIS A 63 -26.09 15.48 9.07
CA HIS A 63 -25.95 16.24 10.31
C HIS A 63 -26.47 17.67 10.19
N ARG A 64 -27.01 18.21 11.28
CA ARG A 64 -27.52 19.60 11.36
C ARG A 64 -26.37 20.58 11.55
N CYS A 65 -26.38 21.73 10.87
CA CYS A 65 -25.29 22.70 10.94
C CYS A 65 -25.20 23.45 12.29
N GLY A 66 -26.32 23.54 13.01
CA GLY A 66 -26.44 24.24 14.29
C GLY A 66 -25.82 23.52 15.49
N THR A 67 -25.30 22.30 15.31
CA THR A 67 -24.59 21.60 16.39
C THR A 67 -23.15 22.08 16.48
N ASN A 68 -22.73 22.45 17.69
CA ASN A 68 -21.32 22.62 18.02
C ASN A 68 -20.72 21.22 18.19
N PHE A 69 -19.91 20.82 17.21
CA PHE A 69 -19.18 19.57 17.29
C PHE A 69 -18.05 19.71 18.31
N GLN A 70 -17.78 18.66 19.09
CA GLN A 70 -16.76 18.72 20.13
C GLN A 70 -15.38 18.52 19.50
N LYS A 71 -14.38 19.28 19.98
CA LYS A 71 -12.99 19.10 19.60
C LYS A 71 -12.46 17.76 20.14
N ASN A 72 -11.79 17.00 19.29
CA ASN A 72 -11.09 15.78 19.68
C ASN A 72 -9.66 16.14 20.13
N PHE A 73 -9.49 16.38 21.43
CA PHE A 73 -8.20 16.76 22.02
C PHE A 73 -7.11 15.70 21.84
N LYS A 74 -7.47 14.41 21.90
CA LYS A 74 -6.52 13.31 21.72
C LYS A 74 -5.97 13.29 20.29
N LEU A 75 -6.85 13.34 19.29
CA LEU A 75 -6.44 13.36 17.88
C LEU A 75 -5.64 14.62 17.54
N SER A 76 -5.99 15.77 18.12
CA SER A 76 -5.19 17.00 17.99
C SER A 76 -3.76 16.80 18.52
N ASN A 77 -3.61 16.26 19.73
CA ASN A 77 -2.30 16.04 20.35
C ASN A 77 -1.45 15.05 19.57
N ILE A 78 -2.05 13.98 19.05
CA ILE A 78 -1.36 12.96 18.24
C ILE A 78 -0.90 13.56 16.92
N ALA A 79 -1.78 14.27 16.19
CA ALA A 79 -1.43 14.93 14.94
C ALA A 79 -0.35 16.00 15.13
N ASP A 80 -0.40 16.77 16.23
CA ASP A 80 0.62 17.75 16.57
C ASP A 80 1.97 17.11 16.91
N ASP A 81 1.96 15.99 17.63
CA ASP A 81 3.19 15.26 17.95
C ASP A 81 3.84 14.67 16.69
N TYR A 82 3.03 14.08 15.81
CA TYR A 82 3.48 13.57 14.52
C TYR A 82 4.11 14.68 13.65
N ARG A 83 3.48 15.88 13.60
CA ARG A 83 4.07 17.06 12.93
C ARG A 83 5.40 17.47 13.54
N ARG A 84 5.53 17.47 14.87
CA ARG A 84 6.79 17.83 15.56
C ARG A 84 7.90 16.86 15.22
N ARG A 85 7.62 15.55 15.25
CA ARG A 85 8.58 14.50 14.87
C ARG A 85 9.01 14.64 13.42
N ARG A 86 8.06 14.85 12.49
CA ARG A 86 8.36 15.06 11.06
C ARG A 86 9.15 16.34 10.78
N ARG A 87 8.94 17.41 11.57
CA ARG A 87 9.77 18.64 11.49
C ARG A 87 11.17 18.44 12.08
N ALA A 88 11.30 17.65 13.16
CA ALA A 88 12.59 17.31 13.74
C ALA A 88 13.44 16.44 12.79
N THR A 89 12.84 15.47 12.10
CA THR A 89 13.53 14.66 11.08
C THR A 89 13.91 15.48 9.83
N ALA A 90 13.05 16.42 9.42
CA ALA A 90 13.36 17.35 8.32
C ALA A 90 14.46 18.36 8.68
N ALA A 91 14.55 18.79 9.94
CA ALA A 91 15.59 19.69 10.43
C ALA A 91 16.96 18.98 10.59
N ALA A 92 16.95 17.70 11.01
CA ALA A 92 18.16 16.87 11.11
C ALA A 92 18.86 16.61 9.77
N SER A 93 18.17 16.80 8.64
CA SER A 93 18.73 16.60 7.29
C SER A 93 19.60 17.76 6.76
N LYS A 94 19.74 18.89 7.50
CA LYS A 94 20.49 20.09 7.06
C LYS A 94 21.82 20.35 7.78
N SER A 95 22.25 19.51 8.73
CA SER A 95 23.56 19.64 9.39
C SER A 95 24.22 18.27 9.51
N LYS A 96 25.22 18.01 8.67
CA LYS A 96 25.98 16.77 8.60
C LYS A 96 27.27 16.93 9.40
N GLU A 97 27.33 16.35 10.60
CA GLU A 97 28.53 15.72 11.19
C GLU A 97 28.07 14.65 12.21
N PRO A 98 28.85 13.57 12.40
CA PRO A 98 28.33 12.30 12.88
C PRO A 98 28.23 12.26 14.41
N VAL A 99 27.06 11.89 14.92
CA VAL A 99 26.88 11.52 16.33
C VAL A 99 26.33 10.09 16.38
N PRO A 100 26.89 9.19 17.21
CA PRO A 100 26.50 7.79 17.23
C PRO A 100 25.08 7.58 17.77
N CYS A 101 24.48 6.49 17.32
CA CYS A 101 23.15 5.98 17.64
C CYS A 101 22.79 6.08 19.14
N PRO A 102 21.61 6.60 19.51
CA PRO A 102 20.98 6.22 20.76
C PRO A 102 20.27 4.90 20.50
N LEU A 103 21.02 3.79 20.54
CA LEU A 103 20.45 2.64 21.21
C LEU A 103 20.20 3.13 22.63
N SER A 104 18.94 3.45 22.92
CA SER A 104 18.47 3.47 24.29
C SER A 104 18.65 2.06 24.84
N VAL A 105 19.87 1.80 25.32
CA VAL A 105 20.10 1.18 26.62
C VAL A 105 18.94 1.62 27.48
N PRO A 106 18.20 0.73 28.17
CA PRO A 106 17.17 1.18 29.09
C PRO A 106 17.84 2.25 29.93
N GLN A 107 17.34 3.49 29.85
CA GLN A 107 17.77 4.52 30.76
C GLN A 107 17.67 3.83 32.10
N ALA A 108 18.82 3.57 32.72
CA ALA A 108 18.87 3.21 34.10
C ALA A 108 18.10 4.34 34.74
N ARG A 109 16.83 4.07 35.06
CA ARG A 109 16.01 4.96 35.85
C ARG A 109 16.94 5.33 36.97
N ARG A 110 17.31 6.61 37.04
CA ARG A 110 18.11 7.13 38.15
C ARG A 110 17.55 6.45 39.39
N PRO A 111 18.35 5.68 40.17
CA PRO A 111 17.81 5.00 41.33
C PRO A 111 17.15 6.11 42.15
N PHE A 112 15.85 5.92 42.43
CA PHE A 112 14.98 6.86 43.13
C PHE A 112 15.81 7.77 44.05
N ALA A 113 15.96 9.04 43.69
CA ALA A 113 16.83 9.93 44.45
C ALA A 113 16.17 10.17 45.82
N VAL A 114 16.61 9.39 46.80
CA VAL A 114 16.07 9.39 48.15
C VAL A 114 16.47 10.71 48.81
N PRO A 115 15.53 11.55 49.27
CA PRO A 115 15.87 12.79 49.95
C PRO A 115 16.57 12.48 51.28
N CYS A 116 17.42 13.38 51.73
CA CYS A 116 17.99 13.30 53.07
C CYS A 116 16.96 13.73 54.11
N ASP A 117 16.72 12.90 55.11
CA ASP A 117 15.72 13.15 56.17
C ASP A 117 16.06 14.36 57.07
N TYR A 118 17.32 14.78 57.07
CA TYR A 118 17.82 15.91 57.88
C TYR A 118 17.97 17.20 57.08
N CYS A 119 17.89 17.15 55.75
CA CYS A 119 17.95 18.35 54.91
C CYS A 119 16.55 18.99 54.79
N PRO A 120 16.45 20.33 54.75
CA PRO A 120 15.18 20.99 54.49
C PRO A 120 14.61 20.55 53.13
N SER A 121 13.36 20.09 53.12
CA SER A 121 12.70 19.60 51.91
C SER A 121 12.60 20.71 50.86
N VAL A 122 13.16 20.50 49.66
CA VAL A 122 12.98 21.42 48.52
C VAL A 122 11.57 21.27 47.95
N ALA A 123 10.61 21.98 48.53
CA ALA A 123 9.29 22.18 47.94
C ALA A 123 9.16 23.64 47.50
N ALA A 124 8.98 23.85 46.19
CA ALA A 124 8.86 25.12 45.46
C ALA A 124 10.18 25.93 45.48
N GLU A 125 10.80 26.31 44.36
CA GLU A 125 10.20 27.08 43.27
C GLU A 125 10.90 26.75 41.94
N ALA A 126 10.14 26.24 40.98
CA ALA A 126 10.50 26.26 39.58
C ALA A 126 9.24 26.57 38.79
N SER A 127 8.87 27.84 38.77
CA SER A 127 7.88 28.37 37.84
C SER A 127 8.33 29.75 37.41
N GLY A 128 8.79 29.81 36.16
CA GLY A 128 8.88 30.93 35.23
C GLY A 128 9.10 32.34 35.77
N ILE A 129 10.05 33.05 35.16
CA ILE A 129 9.75 34.19 34.28
C ILE A 129 11.01 34.54 33.51
N SER A 130 10.93 34.44 32.19
CA SER A 130 11.83 35.11 31.26
C SER A 130 11.41 36.56 31.12
N VAL A 131 12.33 37.50 31.30
CA VAL A 131 12.22 38.81 30.65
C VAL A 131 13.59 39.26 30.16
N VAL A 132 13.59 39.56 28.87
CA VAL A 132 14.65 40.17 28.07
C VAL A 132 14.86 41.64 28.46
N ALA A 133 16.10 42.15 28.37
CA ALA A 133 16.42 43.46 27.81
C ALA A 133 17.93 43.75 27.83
N ASP A 134 18.35 44.41 26.75
CA ASP A 134 19.69 44.77 26.28
C ASP A 134 20.53 45.72 27.15
N GLY A 135 21.86 45.68 26.90
CA GLY A 135 22.54 46.84 26.32
C GLY A 135 23.35 47.79 27.21
N SER A 136 24.68 47.60 27.14
CA SER A 136 25.72 48.64 27.00
C SER A 136 26.26 49.46 28.20
N SER A 137 27.58 49.25 28.40
CA SER A 137 28.64 50.27 28.55
C SER A 137 29.27 50.56 29.93
N ALA A 138 30.55 50.16 29.99
CA ALA A 138 31.74 50.90 30.45
C ALA A 138 31.90 51.29 31.93
N ALA A 139 32.90 50.70 32.61
CA ALA A 139 34.19 51.33 32.88
C ALA A 139 35.01 50.54 33.93
N SER A 140 36.19 50.11 33.49
CA SER A 140 37.50 50.08 34.15
C SER A 140 37.64 50.11 35.69
N VAL A 141 38.50 49.19 36.18
CA VAL A 141 39.67 49.40 37.08
C VAL A 141 39.74 48.49 38.33
N SER A 142 40.81 47.68 38.32
CA SER A 142 41.67 47.17 39.42
C SER A 142 41.36 45.86 40.16
N GLN A 143 42.43 45.05 40.19
CA GLN A 143 42.79 43.92 41.06
C GLN A 143 42.53 44.25 42.54
N GLU A 144 42.20 43.29 43.41
CA GLU A 144 43.12 42.32 44.04
C GLU A 144 42.35 41.33 44.94
N GLY A 145 42.92 40.13 45.17
CA GLY A 145 42.85 39.43 46.45
C GLY A 145 41.56 38.67 46.81
N GLY A 146 41.68 37.36 47.04
CA GLY A 146 40.57 36.45 47.26
C GLY A 146 39.91 36.50 48.64
N ASP A 147 38.75 35.86 48.72
CA ASP A 147 38.38 35.05 49.87
C ASP A 147 37.43 33.93 49.42
N GLU A 148 37.69 32.75 49.96
CA GLU A 148 37.07 31.48 49.68
C GLU A 148 35.63 31.48 50.20
N ARG A 149 34.64 31.54 49.30
CA ARG A 149 33.30 31.00 49.58
C ARG A 149 32.78 30.29 48.35
N GLU A 150 33.36 29.12 48.12
CA GLU A 150 32.72 28.06 47.36
C GLU A 150 31.43 27.70 48.11
N ALA A 151 30.30 28.19 47.62
CA ALA A 151 28.99 27.76 48.08
C ALA A 151 28.84 26.28 47.68
N ALA A 152 29.34 25.38 48.53
CA ALA A 152 29.18 23.96 48.38
C ALA A 152 27.68 23.69 48.25
N ALA A 153 27.25 23.22 47.08
CA ALA A 153 25.91 22.73 46.88
C ALA A 153 25.67 21.61 47.89
N VAL A 154 24.92 21.91 48.96
CA VAL A 154 24.54 20.91 49.96
C VAL A 154 23.73 19.85 49.23
N SER A 155 24.30 18.67 49.04
CA SER A 155 23.58 17.55 48.44
C SER A 155 22.39 17.22 49.33
N VAL A 156 21.18 17.52 48.86
CA VAL A 156 19.93 17.22 49.57
C VAL A 156 19.48 15.76 49.39
N PHE A 157 20.22 14.99 48.60
CA PHE A 157 19.95 13.58 48.36
C PHE A 157 20.81 12.69 49.25
N ALA A 158 20.19 11.66 49.78
CA ALA A 158 20.83 10.65 50.58
C ALA A 158 21.84 9.84 49.73
N VAL A 159 23.00 9.58 50.31
CA VAL A 159 24.06 8.73 49.74
C VAL A 159 24.11 7.37 50.44
N LYS A 160 23.59 7.29 51.66
CA LYS A 160 23.44 6.06 52.43
C LYS A 160 22.17 6.13 53.28
N THR A 161 21.58 4.96 53.53
CA THR A 161 20.55 4.79 54.55
C THR A 161 21.11 3.96 55.69
N CYS A 162 20.93 4.43 56.93
CA CYS A 162 21.31 3.68 58.12
C CYS A 162 20.16 2.78 58.55
N LEU A 163 20.39 1.47 58.55
CA LEU A 163 19.36 0.49 58.94
C LEU A 163 19.07 0.48 60.43
N LYS A 164 19.98 1.02 61.27
CA LYS A 164 19.81 1.10 62.72
C LYS A 164 19.14 2.41 63.18
N CYS A 165 19.38 3.51 62.47
CA CYS A 165 18.75 4.80 62.75
C CYS A 165 17.51 5.05 61.89
N GLU A 166 17.28 4.22 60.86
CA GLU A 166 16.14 4.28 59.94
C GLU A 166 16.05 5.59 59.16
N VAL A 167 17.21 6.19 58.88
CA VAL A 167 17.34 7.49 58.22
C VAL A 167 18.26 7.42 57.02
N SER A 168 17.84 8.08 55.96
CA SER A 168 18.56 8.32 54.71
C SER A 168 19.28 9.66 54.80
N MET A 169 20.60 9.62 54.63
CA MET A 169 21.49 10.74 54.94
C MET A 169 22.32 11.13 53.72
N CYS A 170 22.40 12.43 53.45
CA CYS A 170 23.33 12.97 52.46
C CYS A 170 24.78 12.85 52.92
N GLN A 171 25.72 13.23 52.04
CA GLN A 171 27.15 13.10 52.31
C GLN A 171 27.59 13.80 53.60
N GLU A 172 26.95 14.91 53.97
CA GLU A 172 27.24 15.64 55.20
C GLU A 172 26.65 14.92 56.43
N HIS A 173 25.40 14.45 56.34
CA HIS A 173 24.69 13.82 57.46
C HIS A 173 25.11 12.36 57.73
N VAL A 174 25.70 11.67 56.75
CA VAL A 174 26.25 10.32 56.96
C VAL A 174 27.62 10.37 57.67
N ARG A 175 28.33 11.50 57.60
CA ARG A 175 29.69 11.64 58.12
C ARG A 175 29.83 11.28 59.61
N PRO A 176 28.90 11.67 60.52
CA PRO A 176 28.92 11.19 61.91
C PRO A 176 28.84 9.67 62.05
N HIS A 177 28.13 8.99 61.13
CA HIS A 177 28.05 7.52 61.10
C HIS A 177 29.34 6.84 60.63
N LEU A 178 30.21 7.58 59.93
CA LEU A 178 31.50 7.07 59.46
C LEU A 178 32.64 7.41 60.44
N GLU A 179 32.57 8.57 61.09
CA GLU A 179 33.67 9.14 61.88
C GLU A 179 33.56 8.88 63.39
N LEU A 180 32.34 8.85 63.96
CA LEU A 180 32.16 8.74 65.41
C LEU A 180 32.09 7.28 65.87
N PRO A 181 32.85 6.89 66.92
CA PRO A 181 32.82 5.52 67.46
C PRO A 181 31.42 5.03 67.87
N ALA A 182 30.53 5.94 68.29
CA ALA A 182 29.17 5.61 68.70
C ALA A 182 28.27 5.11 67.55
N PHE A 183 28.58 5.48 66.30
CA PHE A 183 27.72 5.21 65.13
C PHE A 183 28.41 4.36 64.06
N ARG A 184 29.72 4.12 64.18
CA ARG A 184 30.52 3.37 63.21
C ARG A 184 30.05 1.94 62.98
N GLU A 185 29.43 1.32 63.99
CA GLU A 185 28.89 -0.04 63.93
C GLU A 185 27.45 -0.08 63.36
N HIS A 186 26.91 1.05 62.90
CA HIS A 186 25.58 1.09 62.31
C HIS A 186 25.63 0.62 60.84
N PRO A 187 24.81 -0.36 60.43
CA PRO A 187 24.81 -0.84 59.04
C PRO A 187 24.30 0.24 58.07
N LEU A 188 25.10 0.57 57.06
CA LEU A 188 24.77 1.54 56.00
C LEU A 188 24.56 0.82 54.66
N THR A 189 23.42 1.05 54.01
CA THR A 189 23.11 0.52 52.67
C THR A 189 22.93 1.63 51.64
N GLU A 190 22.73 1.27 50.38
CA GLU A 190 22.29 2.22 49.35
C GLU A 190 20.99 2.93 49.77
N PRO A 191 20.79 4.20 49.35
CA PRO A 191 19.62 5.00 49.70
C PRO A 191 18.31 4.30 49.28
N ARG A 192 17.37 4.12 50.21
CA ARG A 192 16.06 3.52 49.93
C ARG A 192 14.92 4.32 50.58
N ASN A 193 13.88 4.63 49.80
CA ASN A 193 12.70 5.40 50.26
C ASN A 193 11.69 4.57 51.07
N ASP A 194 11.68 3.24 50.91
CA ASP A 194 10.65 2.36 51.48
C ASP A 194 11.26 1.29 52.42
N LEU A 195 11.89 1.72 53.51
CA LEU A 195 12.52 0.79 54.46
C LEU A 195 11.53 -0.19 55.10
N TRP A 196 10.29 0.24 55.32
CA TRP A 196 9.19 -0.57 55.86
C TRP A 196 8.79 -1.73 54.94
N LYS A 197 8.97 -1.61 53.61
CA LYS A 197 8.71 -2.71 52.66
C LYS A 197 9.72 -3.85 52.76
N MET A 198 10.85 -3.63 53.45
CA MET A 198 11.88 -4.63 53.69
C MET A 198 11.81 -5.21 55.10
N LYS A 199 10.85 -4.76 55.91
CA LYS A 199 10.64 -5.21 57.29
C LYS A 199 9.37 -6.03 57.38
N CYS A 200 9.41 -7.05 58.22
CA CYS A 200 8.26 -7.81 58.60
C CYS A 200 7.32 -6.93 59.45
N PRO A 201 6.04 -6.78 59.08
CA PRO A 201 5.10 -5.95 59.84
C PRO A 201 4.83 -6.49 61.25
N ASP A 202 4.94 -7.80 61.45
CA ASP A 202 4.62 -8.45 62.73
C ASP A 202 5.79 -8.41 63.73
N HIS A 203 7.02 -8.36 63.22
CA HIS A 203 8.23 -8.50 64.05
C HIS A 203 9.16 -7.28 63.98
N ASP A 204 8.87 -6.30 63.11
CA ASP A 204 9.71 -5.12 62.83
C ASP A 204 11.18 -5.48 62.48
N GLU A 205 11.39 -6.71 61.98
CA GLU A 205 12.68 -7.25 61.57
C GLU A 205 12.84 -7.24 60.05
N ILE A 206 14.06 -6.99 59.57
CA ILE A 206 14.37 -7.01 58.14
C ILE A 206 14.23 -8.42 57.57
N TYR A 207 13.54 -8.55 56.43
CA TYR A 207 13.48 -9.78 55.66
C TYR A 207 14.86 -10.24 55.23
N ARG A 208 15.20 -11.48 55.57
CA ARG A 208 16.50 -12.10 55.21
C ARG A 208 16.34 -13.36 54.39
N TYR A 209 15.15 -13.95 54.44
CA TYR A 209 14.87 -15.23 53.81
C TYR A 209 13.62 -15.15 52.96
N TYR A 210 13.44 -16.18 52.14
CA TYR A 210 12.29 -16.39 51.29
C TYR A 210 11.76 -17.79 51.56
N CYS A 211 10.49 -17.88 51.94
CA CYS A 211 9.79 -19.14 52.08
C CYS A 211 9.36 -19.63 50.70
N LEU A 212 9.77 -20.84 50.32
CA LEU A 212 9.43 -21.43 49.04
C LEU A 212 7.99 -21.95 49.01
N ASP A 213 7.49 -22.46 50.13
CA ASP A 213 6.14 -23.00 50.24
C ASP A 213 5.08 -21.90 50.10
N ASP A 214 5.27 -20.78 50.82
CA ASP A 214 4.31 -19.66 50.81
C ASP A 214 4.66 -18.55 49.81
N ARG A 215 5.82 -18.65 49.13
CA ARG A 215 6.32 -17.69 48.15
C ARG A 215 6.39 -16.23 48.67
N VAL A 216 6.79 -16.06 49.93
CA VAL A 216 6.91 -14.74 50.59
C VAL A 216 8.28 -14.51 51.24
N CYS A 217 8.65 -13.23 51.39
CA CYS A 217 9.84 -12.84 52.15
C CYS A 217 9.54 -12.94 53.66
N VAL A 218 10.47 -13.53 54.43
CA VAL A 218 10.31 -13.78 55.88
C VAL A 218 11.54 -13.32 56.68
N CYS A 219 11.31 -12.92 57.93
CA CYS A 219 12.35 -12.56 58.90
C CYS A 219 12.77 -13.79 59.75
N ASN A 220 13.70 -13.63 60.69
CA ASN A 220 14.14 -14.74 61.54
C ASN A 220 13.03 -15.22 62.48
N ALA A 221 12.32 -14.28 63.10
CA ALA A 221 11.24 -14.61 64.03
C ALA A 221 10.11 -15.40 63.34
N CYS A 222 9.72 -15.00 62.12
CA CYS A 222 8.74 -15.74 61.30
C CYS A 222 9.09 -17.21 61.07
N ASN A 223 10.38 -17.53 60.94
CA ASN A 223 10.89 -18.87 60.67
C ASN A 223 11.03 -19.73 61.95
N ILE A 224 11.36 -19.13 63.09
CA ILE A 224 11.65 -19.89 64.32
C ILE A 224 10.39 -20.11 65.16
N GLU A 225 9.59 -19.06 65.35
CA GLU A 225 8.44 -19.06 66.27
C GLU A 225 7.13 -18.62 65.60
N GLY A 226 7.21 -18.20 64.34
CA GLY A 226 6.07 -17.71 63.56
C GLY A 226 5.40 -18.77 62.67
N GLN A 227 4.52 -18.30 61.78
CA GLN A 227 3.69 -19.14 60.91
C GLN A 227 4.45 -19.91 59.84
N HIS A 228 5.75 -19.64 59.64
CA HIS A 228 6.58 -20.33 58.65
C HIS A 228 7.56 -21.33 59.31
N SER A 229 7.33 -21.69 60.57
CA SER A 229 8.12 -22.69 61.29
C SER A 229 7.98 -24.07 60.65
N GLY A 230 9.09 -24.59 60.13
CA GLY A 230 9.15 -25.89 59.45
C GLY A 230 8.97 -25.83 57.93
N HIS A 231 8.81 -24.64 57.34
CA HIS A 231 8.77 -24.45 55.90
C HIS A 231 10.17 -24.43 55.28
N THR A 232 10.25 -24.74 53.99
CA THR A 232 11.48 -24.70 53.20
C THR A 232 11.85 -23.27 52.88
N ILE A 233 12.91 -22.78 53.53
CA ILE A 233 13.31 -21.39 53.46
C ILE A 233 14.73 -21.26 52.90
N LYS A 234 14.91 -20.40 51.90
CA LYS A 234 16.21 -20.04 51.32
C LYS A 234 16.59 -18.61 51.70
N THR A 235 17.89 -18.30 51.74
CA THR A 235 18.33 -16.90 51.91
C THR A 235 17.91 -16.07 50.70
N LEU A 236 17.52 -14.81 50.90
CA LEU A 236 17.13 -13.93 49.79
C LEU A 236 18.22 -13.82 48.72
N LYS A 237 19.50 -13.87 49.11
CA LYS A 237 20.63 -13.84 48.16
C LYS A 237 20.61 -15.03 47.21
N ASN A 238 20.36 -16.24 47.71
CA ASN A 238 20.32 -17.44 46.89
C ASN A 238 19.03 -17.46 46.05
N THR A 239 17.87 -17.12 46.63
CA THR A 239 16.61 -17.05 45.88
C THR A 239 16.69 -16.04 44.73
N VAL A 240 17.27 -14.86 44.96
CA VAL A 240 17.48 -13.87 43.90
C VAL A 240 18.41 -14.40 42.81
N LYS A 241 19.45 -15.17 43.17
CA LYS A 241 20.34 -15.80 42.19
C LYS A 241 19.60 -16.86 41.36
N ASP A 242 18.80 -17.71 42.00
CA ASP A 242 18.02 -18.77 41.37
C ASP A 242 16.97 -18.17 40.41
N ILE A 243 16.18 -17.18 40.88
CA ILE A 243 15.18 -16.48 40.06
C ILE A 243 15.84 -15.75 38.89
N LYS A 244 16.94 -15.01 39.13
CA LYS A 244 17.65 -14.34 38.04
C LYS A 244 18.20 -15.34 37.01
N GLY A 245 18.71 -16.49 37.45
CA GLY A 245 19.18 -17.53 36.53
C GLY A 245 18.05 -18.13 35.70
N SER A 246 16.87 -18.36 36.29
CA SER A 246 15.69 -18.81 35.56
C SER A 246 15.22 -17.77 34.53
N LEU A 247 15.15 -16.49 34.92
CA LEU A 247 14.80 -15.40 34.01
C LEU A 247 15.82 -15.24 32.88
N ASP A 248 17.11 -15.46 33.14
CA ASP A 248 18.17 -15.40 32.11
C ASP A 248 18.01 -16.52 31.06
N LYS A 249 17.67 -17.75 31.49
CA LYS A 249 17.33 -18.86 30.58
C LYS A 249 16.09 -18.55 29.74
N GLN A 250 15.03 -18.03 30.37
CA GLN A 250 13.81 -17.64 29.66
C GLN A 250 14.09 -16.53 28.64
N LEU A 251 14.90 -15.54 29.01
CA LEU A 251 15.30 -14.45 28.13
C LEU A 251 16.10 -14.97 26.93
N TYR A 252 17.04 -15.88 27.15
CA TYR A 252 17.79 -16.54 26.06
C TYR A 252 16.85 -17.30 25.10
N SER A 253 15.90 -18.07 25.62
CA SER A 253 14.91 -18.80 24.80
C SER A 253 14.05 -17.84 23.96
N ILE A 254 13.57 -16.74 24.56
CA ILE A 254 12.81 -15.71 23.85
C ILE A 254 13.65 -15.05 22.76
N GLU A 255 14.91 -14.70 23.04
CA GLU A 255 15.81 -14.10 22.05
C GLU A 255 16.06 -15.04 20.86
N ARG A 256 16.22 -16.34 21.11
CA ARG A 256 16.36 -17.35 20.05
C ARG A 256 15.08 -17.44 19.19
N LYS A 257 13.92 -17.63 19.83
CA LYS A 257 12.62 -17.72 19.14
C LYS A 257 12.32 -16.45 18.34
N TYR A 258 12.64 -15.28 18.89
CA TYR A 258 12.52 -14.00 18.19
C TYR A 258 13.40 -13.95 16.95
N SER A 259 14.68 -14.38 17.05
CA SER A 259 15.59 -14.42 15.90
C SER A 259 15.12 -15.37 14.80
N MET A 260 14.58 -16.54 15.15
CA MET A 260 14.04 -17.49 14.17
C MET A 260 12.78 -16.94 13.49
N ALA A 261 11.86 -16.36 14.25
CA ALA A 261 10.68 -15.72 13.70
C ALA A 261 11.03 -14.56 12.75
N GLU A 262 12.06 -13.77 13.07
CA GLU A 262 12.53 -12.69 12.21
C GLU A 262 13.11 -13.21 10.88
N LYS A 263 13.88 -14.30 10.90
CA LYS A 263 14.37 -14.97 9.67
C LYS A 263 13.22 -15.49 8.81
N LYS A 264 12.30 -16.25 9.39
CA LYS A 264 11.12 -16.79 8.69
C LYS A 264 10.26 -15.68 8.09
N LEU A 265 10.08 -14.57 8.81
CA LEU A 265 9.39 -13.39 8.29
C LEU A 265 10.12 -12.79 7.08
N GLN A 266 11.46 -12.74 7.11
CA GLN A 266 12.25 -12.20 6.01
C GLN A 266 12.18 -13.10 4.77
N GLU A 267 12.22 -14.42 4.95
CA GLU A 267 12.04 -15.40 3.86
C GLU A 267 10.65 -15.30 3.23
N GLN A 268 9.60 -15.19 4.04
CA GLN A 268 8.24 -15.02 3.53
C GLN A 268 8.06 -13.71 2.77
N LYS A 269 8.65 -12.60 3.26
CA LYS A 269 8.67 -11.34 2.52
C LYS A 269 9.40 -11.43 1.19
N GLU A 270 10.47 -12.20 1.13
CA GLU A 270 11.20 -12.43 -0.12
C GLU A 270 10.38 -13.28 -1.10
N LYS A 271 9.70 -14.34 -0.64
CA LYS A 271 8.75 -15.12 -1.45
C LYS A 271 7.59 -14.25 -1.96
N GLU A 272 7.01 -13.39 -1.11
CA GLU A 272 5.98 -12.42 -1.50
C GLU A 272 6.50 -11.46 -2.58
N ARG A 273 7.72 -10.93 -2.40
CA ARG A 273 8.37 -10.05 -3.38
C ARG A 273 8.59 -10.76 -4.71
N GLN A 274 8.98 -12.03 -4.70
CA GLN A 274 9.17 -12.84 -5.90
C GLN A 274 7.84 -13.12 -6.61
N ASN A 275 6.79 -13.47 -5.85
CA ASN A 275 5.45 -13.69 -6.40
C ASN A 275 4.89 -12.41 -7.06
N LYS A 276 5.00 -11.27 -6.38
CA LYS A 276 4.61 -9.97 -6.94
C LYS A 276 5.36 -9.65 -8.24
N LYS A 277 6.67 -9.89 -8.26
CA LYS A 277 7.47 -9.69 -9.47
C LYS A 277 7.01 -10.61 -10.62
N PHE A 278 6.72 -11.88 -10.33
CA PHE A 278 6.20 -12.81 -11.33
C PHE A 278 4.87 -12.34 -11.92
N LEU A 279 3.96 -11.81 -11.08
CA LEU A 279 2.70 -11.21 -11.52
C LEU A 279 2.94 -9.98 -12.42
N ASP A 280 3.81 -9.05 -12.01
CA ASP A 280 4.15 -7.85 -12.78
C ASP A 280 4.78 -8.22 -14.15
N ASP A 281 5.73 -9.16 -14.16
CA ASP A 281 6.39 -9.64 -15.38
C ASP A 281 5.39 -10.36 -16.32
N SER A 282 4.44 -11.11 -15.76
CA SER A 282 3.39 -11.81 -16.50
C SER A 282 2.39 -10.83 -17.14
N GLU A 283 1.93 -9.84 -16.37
CA GLU A 283 1.03 -8.79 -16.86
C GLU A 283 1.69 -7.98 -17.98
N GLN A 284 2.98 -7.64 -17.84
CA GLN A 284 3.73 -6.95 -18.88
C GLN A 284 3.86 -7.79 -20.16
N CYS A 285 4.12 -9.10 -20.02
CA CYS A 285 4.22 -10.01 -21.15
C CYS A 285 2.88 -10.17 -21.89
N LEU A 286 1.78 -10.32 -21.16
CA LEU A 286 0.43 -10.40 -21.74
C LEU A 286 0.02 -9.09 -22.43
N THR A 287 0.35 -7.95 -21.83
CA THR A 287 0.10 -6.63 -22.45
C THR A 287 0.83 -6.50 -23.78
N ARG A 288 2.13 -6.84 -23.80
CA ARG A 288 2.94 -6.83 -25.03
C ARG A 288 2.38 -7.78 -26.10
N LEU A 289 1.99 -9.00 -25.70
CA LEU A 289 1.35 -9.96 -26.62
C LEU A 289 0.07 -9.37 -27.23
N GLY A 290 -0.77 -8.74 -26.42
CA GLY A 290 -2.00 -8.08 -26.90
C GLY A 290 -1.73 -6.97 -27.92
N GLU A 291 -0.74 -6.12 -27.67
CA GLU A 291 -0.33 -5.06 -28.61
C GLU A 291 0.22 -5.63 -29.92
N GLU A 292 1.07 -6.66 -29.84
CA GLU A 292 1.64 -7.33 -31.00
C GLU A 292 0.57 -8.04 -31.84
N MET A 293 -0.35 -8.77 -31.20
CA MET A 293 -1.48 -9.41 -31.87
C MET A 293 -2.35 -8.38 -32.60
N LYS A 294 -2.68 -7.27 -31.94
CA LYS A 294 -3.43 -6.17 -32.56
C LYS A 294 -2.71 -5.62 -33.80
N ALA A 295 -1.40 -5.41 -33.70
CA ALA A 295 -0.59 -4.91 -34.82
C ALA A 295 -0.56 -5.91 -35.99
N LYS A 296 -0.45 -7.21 -35.70
CA LYS A 296 -0.45 -8.27 -36.73
C LYS A 296 -1.80 -8.42 -37.42
N VAL A 297 -2.91 -8.43 -36.66
CA VAL A 297 -4.27 -8.46 -37.24
C VAL A 297 -4.50 -7.23 -38.12
N HIS A 298 -4.09 -6.04 -37.66
CA HIS A 298 -4.19 -4.82 -38.45
C HIS A 298 -3.38 -4.90 -39.76
N ARG A 299 -2.19 -5.47 -39.70
CA ARG A 299 -1.35 -5.70 -40.88
C ARG A 299 -1.99 -6.69 -41.85
N PHE A 300 -2.54 -7.80 -41.36
CA PHE A 300 -3.27 -8.78 -42.16
C PHE A 300 -4.44 -8.15 -42.91
N VAL A 301 -5.31 -7.40 -42.22
CA VAL A 301 -6.44 -6.68 -42.85
C VAL A 301 -5.94 -5.68 -43.90
N THR A 302 -4.81 -5.03 -43.65
CA THR A 302 -4.21 -4.11 -44.62
C THR A 302 -3.72 -4.86 -45.87
N ARG A 303 -3.09 -6.04 -45.72
CA ARG A 303 -2.68 -6.88 -46.86
C ARG A 303 -3.89 -7.33 -47.70
N LEU A 304 -4.98 -7.77 -47.07
CA LEU A 304 -6.21 -8.11 -47.78
C LEU A 304 -6.79 -6.92 -48.57
N ARG A 305 -6.80 -5.73 -47.97
CA ARG A 305 -7.23 -4.50 -48.64
C ARG A 305 -6.33 -4.16 -49.83
N ASP A 306 -5.03 -4.40 -49.71
CA ASP A 306 -4.07 -4.19 -50.79
C ASP A 306 -4.24 -5.20 -51.93
N CYS A 307 -4.57 -6.47 -51.64
CA CYS A 307 -4.96 -7.46 -52.66
C CYS A 307 -6.13 -6.92 -53.50
N ALA A 308 -7.21 -6.46 -52.84
CA ALA A 308 -8.35 -5.88 -53.55
C ALA A 308 -7.94 -4.66 -54.38
N ARG A 309 -7.15 -3.74 -53.81
CA ARG A 309 -6.68 -2.52 -54.50
C ARG A 309 -5.85 -2.85 -55.75
N THR A 310 -4.91 -3.78 -55.65
CA THR A 310 -4.08 -4.20 -56.81
C THR A 310 -4.91 -4.81 -57.94
N HIS A 311 -5.96 -5.57 -57.60
CA HIS A 311 -6.92 -6.07 -58.58
C HIS A 311 -7.66 -4.90 -59.28
N PHE A 312 -8.14 -3.90 -58.51
CA PHE A 312 -8.75 -2.69 -59.09
C PHE A 312 -7.78 -1.89 -59.96
N ASP A 313 -6.54 -1.71 -59.52
CA ASP A 313 -5.51 -0.93 -60.24
C ASP A 313 -5.08 -1.60 -61.56
N THR A 314 -5.24 -2.91 -61.69
CA THR A 314 -4.94 -3.66 -62.92
C THR A 314 -6.01 -3.39 -63.99
N ASN A 315 -7.29 -3.40 -63.61
CA ASN A 315 -8.42 -3.28 -64.54
C ASN A 315 -8.84 -1.82 -64.77
N GLY A 316 -8.70 -0.97 -63.75
CA GLY A 316 -9.11 0.44 -63.77
C GLY A 316 -8.58 1.24 -64.95
N PRO A 317 -7.26 1.20 -65.28
CA PRO A 317 -6.71 1.95 -66.39
C PRO A 317 -7.28 1.55 -67.75
N ALA A 318 -7.55 0.26 -67.98
CA ALA A 318 -8.15 -0.23 -69.20
C ALA A 318 -9.61 0.25 -69.34
N ILE A 319 -10.39 0.15 -68.27
CA ILE A 319 -11.78 0.63 -68.21
C ILE A 319 -11.82 2.15 -68.42
N GLN A 320 -10.95 2.91 -67.75
CA GLN A 320 -10.88 4.37 -67.87
C GLN A 320 -10.55 4.82 -69.31
N LYS A 321 -9.66 4.09 -69.97
CA LYS A 321 -9.33 4.31 -71.39
C LYS A 321 -10.52 4.00 -72.30
N ASN A 322 -11.26 2.93 -72.02
CA ASN A 322 -12.47 2.59 -72.77
C ASN A 322 -13.55 3.66 -72.62
N ILE A 323 -13.83 4.12 -71.39
CA ILE A 323 -14.75 5.23 -71.09
C ILE A 323 -14.36 6.47 -71.90
N SER A 324 -13.07 6.86 -71.86
CA SER A 324 -12.59 8.04 -72.58
C SER A 324 -12.86 7.99 -74.09
N ARG A 325 -12.71 6.82 -74.71
CA ARG A 325 -12.98 6.63 -76.15
C ARG A 325 -14.47 6.66 -76.47
N ILE A 326 -15.30 6.06 -75.62
CA ILE A 326 -16.76 6.10 -75.76
C ILE A 326 -17.26 7.54 -75.63
N CYS A 327 -16.78 8.30 -74.64
CA CYS A 327 -17.14 9.71 -74.47
C CYS A 327 -16.75 10.56 -75.69
N GLN A 328 -15.60 10.29 -76.32
CA GLN A 328 -15.20 10.98 -77.56
C GLN A 328 -16.16 10.69 -78.71
N ASP A 329 -16.58 9.44 -78.88
CA ASP A 329 -17.56 9.08 -79.91
C ASP A 329 -18.94 9.65 -79.62
N GLN A 330 -19.36 9.65 -78.35
CA GLN A 330 -20.60 10.28 -77.91
C GLN A 330 -20.61 11.79 -78.21
N ALA A 331 -19.54 12.51 -77.85
CA ALA A 331 -19.41 13.93 -78.12
C ALA A 331 -19.41 14.24 -79.63
N ARG A 332 -18.69 13.42 -80.42
CA ARG A 332 -18.70 13.52 -81.89
C ARG A 332 -20.11 13.33 -82.45
N LEU A 333 -20.86 12.34 -81.97
CA LEU A 333 -22.22 12.08 -82.44
C LEU A 333 -23.19 13.17 -82.00
N GLN A 334 -23.04 13.72 -80.79
CA GLN A 334 -23.82 14.88 -80.35
C GLN A 334 -23.55 16.11 -81.21
N GLU A 335 -22.29 16.40 -81.57
CA GLU A 335 -21.95 17.51 -82.47
C GLU A 335 -22.61 17.34 -83.84
N VAL A 336 -22.58 16.11 -84.38
CA VAL A 336 -23.26 15.78 -85.63
C VAL A 336 -24.77 15.96 -85.52
N ARG A 337 -25.39 15.49 -84.42
CA ARG A 337 -26.82 15.63 -84.16
C ARG A 337 -27.22 17.10 -84.12
N CYS A 338 -26.58 17.90 -83.27
CA CYS A 338 -26.84 19.34 -83.15
C CYS A 338 -26.62 20.07 -84.50
N GLY A 339 -25.58 19.68 -85.25
CA GLY A 339 -25.32 20.25 -86.57
C GLY A 339 -26.40 19.92 -87.60
N ILE A 340 -26.99 18.73 -87.56
CA ILE A 340 -28.12 18.33 -88.43
C ILE A 340 -29.41 19.02 -87.97
N GLU A 341 -29.71 19.03 -86.67
CA GLU A 341 -30.88 19.72 -86.11
C GLU A 341 -30.86 21.21 -86.44
N GLY A 342 -29.72 21.89 -86.29
CA GLY A 342 -29.57 23.29 -86.66
C GLY A 342 -29.80 23.55 -88.15
N LEU A 343 -29.35 22.65 -89.04
CA LEU A 343 -29.67 22.75 -90.46
C LEU A 343 -31.17 22.58 -90.73
N LEU A 344 -31.84 21.69 -90.01
CA LEU A 344 -33.28 21.45 -90.18
C LEU A 344 -34.15 22.60 -89.67
N GLN A 345 -33.65 23.40 -88.72
CA GLN A 345 -34.35 24.58 -88.18
C GLN A 345 -34.20 25.84 -89.04
N GLU A 346 -33.32 25.84 -90.06
CA GLU A 346 -33.12 27.00 -90.93
C GLU A 346 -34.29 27.17 -91.92
N ASN A 347 -35.00 28.29 -91.80
CA ASN A 347 -36.23 28.54 -92.58
C ASN A 347 -35.96 29.27 -93.90
N ASP A 348 -34.81 29.95 -94.04
CA ASP A 348 -34.45 30.62 -95.29
C ASP A 348 -33.80 29.65 -96.29
N SER A 349 -34.42 29.51 -97.47
CA SER A 349 -34.01 28.51 -98.47
C SER A 349 -32.59 28.72 -99.01
N PHE A 350 -32.12 29.98 -99.11
CA PHE A 350 -30.77 30.27 -99.60
C PHE A 350 -29.72 29.94 -98.52
N ARG A 351 -29.95 30.39 -97.27
CA ARG A 351 -29.10 30.12 -96.11
C ARG A 351 -29.00 28.64 -95.80
N PHE A 352 -30.11 27.91 -95.91
CA PHE A 352 -30.13 26.45 -95.77
C PHE A 352 -29.19 25.78 -96.77
N ILE A 353 -29.30 26.11 -98.07
CA ILE A 353 -28.46 25.49 -99.12
C ILE A 353 -26.98 25.84 -98.91
N GLU A 354 -26.68 27.07 -98.49
CA GLU A 354 -25.32 27.52 -98.19
C GLU A 354 -24.72 26.78 -96.96
N ALA A 355 -25.46 26.71 -95.86
CA ALA A 355 -25.06 25.98 -94.65
C ALA A 355 -24.98 24.46 -94.87
N TYR A 356 -25.87 23.88 -95.68
CA TYR A 356 -25.84 22.45 -96.00
C TYR A 356 -24.60 22.07 -96.81
N LYS A 357 -24.12 22.95 -97.72
CA LYS A 357 -22.90 22.70 -98.51
C LYS A 357 -21.66 22.56 -97.64
N THR A 358 -21.63 23.20 -96.47
CA THR A 358 -20.50 23.17 -95.53
C THR A 358 -20.76 22.19 -94.38
N THR A 359 -21.72 22.48 -93.51
CA THR A 359 -22.08 21.70 -92.32
C THR A 359 -22.56 20.30 -92.69
N GLY A 360 -23.38 20.16 -93.74
CA GLY A 360 -23.88 18.86 -94.20
C GLY A 360 -22.79 17.93 -94.77
N LYS A 361 -21.68 18.48 -95.31
CA LYS A 361 -20.51 17.68 -95.68
C LYS A 361 -19.71 17.25 -94.44
N ARG A 362 -19.56 18.15 -93.46
CA ARG A 362 -18.86 17.87 -92.19
C ARG A 362 -19.57 16.76 -91.41
N CYS A 363 -20.89 16.87 -91.23
CA CYS A 363 -21.70 15.86 -90.52
C CYS A 363 -21.61 14.49 -91.20
N ARG A 364 -21.75 14.42 -92.53
CA ARG A 364 -21.58 13.16 -93.27
C ARG A 364 -20.20 12.54 -93.13
N LYS A 365 -19.13 13.35 -93.10
CA LYS A 365 -17.77 12.84 -92.89
C LYS A 365 -17.60 12.27 -91.49
N GLN A 366 -18.14 12.93 -90.46
CA GLN A 366 -18.08 12.42 -89.09
C GLN A 366 -18.93 11.16 -88.90
N LEU A 367 -20.11 11.06 -89.53
CA LEU A 367 -20.97 9.86 -89.48
C LEU A 367 -20.33 8.61 -90.08
N ARG A 368 -19.41 8.76 -91.04
CA ARG A 368 -18.69 7.63 -91.65
C ARG A 368 -17.60 7.03 -90.77
N LYS A 369 -17.26 7.66 -89.64
CA LYS A 369 -16.28 7.08 -88.70
C LYS A 369 -16.94 5.96 -87.91
N ASN A 370 -16.22 4.85 -87.75
CA ASN A 370 -16.68 3.70 -86.99
C ASN A 370 -16.84 4.06 -85.51
N MET A 371 -17.83 3.46 -84.88
CA MET A 371 -17.99 3.48 -83.43
C MET A 371 -16.93 2.63 -82.77
N PHE A 372 -16.40 3.12 -81.65
CA PHE A 372 -15.61 2.31 -80.74
C PHE A 372 -16.52 1.40 -79.92
N TYR A 373 -16.22 0.10 -79.96
CA TYR A 373 -16.80 -0.91 -79.08
C TYR A 373 -15.65 -1.52 -78.28
N PRO A 374 -15.62 -1.35 -76.94
CA PRO A 374 -14.58 -1.94 -76.12
C PRO A 374 -14.73 -3.47 -76.08
N GLU A 375 -13.59 -4.16 -75.96
CA GLU A 375 -13.57 -5.56 -75.55
C GLU A 375 -13.96 -5.67 -74.07
N TYR A 376 -14.60 -6.78 -73.71
CA TYR A 376 -14.96 -7.09 -72.34
C TYR A 376 -13.69 -7.12 -71.47
N VAL A 377 -13.71 -6.39 -70.36
CA VAL A 377 -12.64 -6.43 -69.36
C VAL A 377 -13.08 -7.44 -68.31
N ASP A 378 -12.39 -8.57 -68.25
CA ASP A 378 -12.73 -9.60 -67.28
C ASP A 378 -12.31 -9.20 -65.87
N MET A 379 -13.19 -9.43 -64.90
CA MET A 379 -12.88 -9.25 -63.49
C MET A 379 -12.60 -10.63 -62.91
N GLU A 380 -11.33 -11.04 -62.92
CA GLU A 380 -10.87 -12.32 -62.40
C GLU A 380 -10.95 -12.38 -60.86
N THR A 381 -12.16 -12.43 -60.33
CA THR A 381 -12.43 -12.50 -58.88
C THR A 381 -11.86 -13.78 -58.26
N GLU A 382 -11.71 -14.84 -59.05
CA GLU A 382 -11.09 -16.10 -58.63
C GLU A 382 -9.61 -15.90 -58.25
N VAL A 383 -8.86 -15.11 -59.03
CA VAL A 383 -7.45 -14.81 -58.75
C VAL A 383 -7.31 -14.01 -57.46
N LEU A 384 -8.20 -13.04 -57.24
CA LEU A 384 -8.26 -12.29 -55.99
C LEU A 384 -8.55 -13.21 -54.79
N GLY A 385 -9.51 -14.14 -54.93
CA GLY A 385 -9.83 -15.12 -53.89
C GLY A 385 -8.63 -15.97 -53.49
N VAL A 386 -7.93 -16.54 -54.47
CA VAL A 386 -6.71 -17.35 -54.24
C VAL A 386 -5.63 -16.54 -53.52
N MET A 387 -5.41 -15.27 -53.92
CA MET A 387 -4.45 -14.40 -53.25
C MET A 387 -4.82 -14.11 -51.79
N MET A 388 -6.11 -13.86 -51.51
CA MET A 388 -6.58 -13.59 -50.15
C MET A 388 -6.51 -14.83 -49.26
N GLU A 389 -6.81 -16.01 -49.80
CA GLU A 389 -6.66 -17.30 -49.10
C GLU A 389 -5.19 -17.59 -48.77
N GLU A 390 -4.26 -17.28 -49.68
CA GLU A 390 -2.83 -17.43 -49.43
C GLU A 390 -2.36 -16.51 -48.29
N GLU A 391 -2.80 -15.26 -48.27
CA GLU A 391 -2.50 -14.31 -47.19
C GLU A 391 -3.11 -14.71 -45.85
N MET A 392 -4.31 -15.29 -45.84
CA MET A 392 -4.94 -15.84 -44.65
C MET A 392 -4.12 -17.00 -44.09
N ARG A 393 -3.69 -17.92 -44.95
CA ARG A 393 -2.89 -19.09 -44.53
C ARG A 393 -1.56 -18.67 -43.93
N LYS A 394 -0.83 -17.75 -44.57
CA LYS A 394 0.42 -17.18 -44.02
C LYS A 394 0.22 -16.56 -42.64
N PHE A 395 -0.87 -15.81 -42.47
CA PHE A 395 -1.18 -15.18 -41.18
C PHE A 395 -1.44 -16.22 -40.07
N LEU A 396 -2.27 -17.23 -40.34
CA LEU A 396 -2.63 -18.24 -39.35
C LEU A 396 -1.45 -19.16 -39.00
N ASP A 397 -0.79 -19.71 -40.03
CA ASP A 397 0.22 -20.75 -39.85
C ASP A 397 1.58 -20.20 -39.41
N GLU A 398 2.00 -19.05 -39.96
CA GLU A 398 3.35 -18.52 -39.73
C GLU A 398 3.38 -17.45 -38.64
N GLU A 399 2.35 -16.58 -38.58
CA GLU A 399 2.38 -15.39 -37.71
C GLU A 399 1.66 -15.57 -36.38
N LEU A 400 0.46 -16.17 -36.35
CA LEU A 400 -0.41 -16.15 -35.17
C LEU A 400 0.00 -17.21 -34.13
N ALA A 401 0.03 -18.48 -34.54
CA ALA A 401 0.31 -19.60 -33.63
C ALA A 401 1.72 -19.50 -33.03
N SER A 402 2.72 -19.17 -33.83
CA SER A 402 4.12 -19.07 -33.38
C SER A 402 4.32 -18.00 -32.30
N HIS A 403 3.59 -16.89 -32.38
CA HIS A 403 3.69 -15.82 -31.38
C HIS A 403 3.02 -16.18 -30.06
N ILE A 404 1.83 -16.77 -30.12
CA ILE A 404 1.10 -17.20 -28.91
C ILE A 404 1.95 -18.24 -28.17
N VAL A 405 2.49 -19.24 -28.87
CA VAL A 405 3.36 -20.27 -28.29
C VAL A 405 4.63 -19.63 -27.67
N SER A 406 5.27 -18.69 -28.36
CA SER A 406 6.44 -18.00 -27.83
C SER A 406 6.15 -17.20 -26.55
N ALA A 407 4.97 -16.58 -26.45
CA ALA A 407 4.55 -15.85 -25.27
C ALA A 407 4.23 -16.78 -24.10
N ILE A 408 3.53 -17.89 -24.34
CA ILE A 408 3.27 -18.93 -23.33
C ILE A 408 4.59 -19.48 -22.76
N ASN A 409 5.56 -19.81 -23.63
CA ASN A 409 6.87 -20.30 -23.19
C ASN A 409 7.68 -19.26 -22.40
N SER A 410 7.40 -17.97 -22.60
CA SER A 410 8.04 -16.90 -21.82
C SER A 410 7.40 -16.70 -20.45
N LEU A 411 6.09 -16.98 -20.32
CA LEU A 411 5.30 -16.88 -19.09
C LEU A 411 5.47 -18.10 -18.18
N CYS A 412 5.65 -19.27 -18.78
CA CYS A 412 5.92 -20.51 -18.07
C CYS A 412 7.41 -20.86 -18.22
N PRO A 413 8.32 -20.27 -17.44
CA PRO A 413 9.63 -20.87 -17.30
C PRO A 413 9.38 -22.28 -16.77
N LEU A 414 9.70 -23.29 -17.58
CA LEU A 414 9.59 -24.70 -17.20
C LEU A 414 10.10 -24.83 -15.77
N SER A 415 9.18 -25.19 -14.86
CA SER A 415 9.43 -25.37 -13.44
C SER A 415 10.31 -26.61 -13.25
N SER A 416 11.58 -26.50 -13.64
CA SER A 416 12.60 -27.51 -13.47
C SER A 416 13.76 -26.88 -12.71
N GLY A 417 13.73 -26.95 -11.38
CA GLY A 417 14.93 -26.72 -10.57
C GLY A 417 14.78 -26.00 -9.23
N HIS A 418 13.67 -26.14 -8.49
CA HIS A 418 13.65 -25.62 -7.11
C HIS A 418 12.80 -26.39 -6.10
N LEU A 419 12.41 -27.64 -6.40
CA LEU A 419 11.66 -28.48 -5.46
C LEU A 419 12.52 -29.46 -4.65
N SER A 420 13.86 -29.42 -4.76
CA SER A 420 14.74 -30.31 -3.99
C SER A 420 15.34 -29.71 -2.72
N ASP A 421 15.34 -28.38 -2.56
CA ASP A 421 16.25 -27.75 -1.57
C ASP A 421 15.51 -27.11 -0.38
N ILE A 422 14.18 -27.17 -0.32
CA ILE A 422 13.38 -26.55 0.78
C ILE A 422 13.02 -27.57 1.88
N GLN A 423 13.13 -28.87 1.62
CA GLN A 423 12.76 -29.90 2.61
C GLN A 423 13.88 -30.28 3.60
N GLU A 424 15.13 -29.90 3.35
CA GLU A 424 16.25 -30.22 4.27
C GLU A 424 16.42 -29.16 5.38
N GLU A 425 16.09 -27.88 5.16
CA GLU A 425 16.28 -26.83 6.17
C GLU A 425 15.15 -26.77 7.22
N GLU A 426 13.92 -27.15 6.87
CA GLU A 426 12.80 -27.17 7.84
C GLU A 426 12.88 -28.32 8.85
N GLN A 427 13.65 -29.37 8.54
CA GLN A 427 13.77 -30.56 9.38
C GLN A 427 14.83 -30.40 10.49
N GLU A 428 15.93 -29.68 10.23
CA GLU A 428 16.97 -29.41 11.24
C GLU A 428 16.52 -28.39 12.30
N GLU A 429 15.67 -27.41 11.96
CA GLU A 429 15.21 -26.39 12.91
C GLU A 429 14.15 -26.89 13.91
N ASN A 430 13.38 -27.93 13.55
CA ASN A 430 12.30 -28.46 14.39
C ASN A 430 12.81 -29.45 15.45
N GLU A 431 13.98 -30.08 15.21
CA GLU A 431 14.64 -30.95 16.19
C GLU A 431 15.29 -30.16 17.35
N GLU A 432 15.72 -28.91 17.12
CA GLU A 432 16.28 -28.04 18.18
C GLU A 432 15.21 -27.40 19.10
N GLU A 433 13.98 -27.19 18.62
CA GLU A 433 12.85 -26.72 19.46
C GLU A 433 12.41 -27.81 20.46
N ALA A 434 12.46 -29.09 20.07
CA ALA A 434 12.05 -30.21 20.92
C ALA A 434 13.04 -30.55 22.04
N ALA A 435 14.32 -30.17 21.91
CA ALA A 435 15.36 -30.52 22.89
C ALA A 435 15.42 -29.58 24.12
N ASP A 436 14.81 -28.39 24.06
CA ASP A 436 14.89 -27.38 25.13
C ASP A 436 13.63 -27.27 26.00
N ASP A 437 12.52 -27.94 25.64
CA ASP A 437 11.28 -27.94 26.44
C ASP A 437 11.28 -28.97 27.60
N ASP A 438 12.24 -29.90 27.63
CA ASP A 438 12.31 -30.96 28.66
C ASP A 438 12.86 -30.50 30.03
N ASP A 439 13.34 -29.27 30.16
CA ASP A 439 14.01 -28.77 31.39
C ASP A 439 13.18 -27.77 32.22
N LEU A 440 11.89 -27.55 31.88
CA LEU A 440 10.97 -26.73 32.68
C LEU A 440 10.07 -27.58 33.59
N ASP A 441 10.70 -28.30 34.52
CA ASP A 441 10.02 -28.84 35.70
C ASP A 441 9.63 -27.68 36.65
N ASP A 442 8.38 -27.19 36.53
CA ASP A 442 7.73 -26.40 37.58
C ASP A 442 6.85 -27.32 38.43
N SER A 443 7.39 -27.70 39.59
CA SER A 443 6.56 -28.18 40.67
C SER A 443 5.56 -27.08 41.07
N SER A 444 4.29 -27.37 40.86
CA SER A 444 3.12 -26.72 41.48
C SER A 444 2.54 -25.51 40.75
N VAL A 445 1.71 -25.78 39.74
CA VAL A 445 0.46 -25.04 39.50
C VAL A 445 -0.68 -26.01 39.14
N GLU A 446 -1.28 -26.61 40.17
CA GLU A 446 -2.64 -27.14 40.10
C GLU A 446 -3.58 -25.96 40.37
N GLU A 447 -4.31 -25.48 39.36
CA GLU A 447 -5.57 -24.77 39.60
C GLU A 447 -6.72 -25.47 38.87
N MET A 448 -7.75 -25.70 39.67
CA MET A 448 -8.89 -26.53 39.42
C MET A 448 -9.85 -25.92 38.40
N ARG A 449 -10.48 -26.85 37.69
CA ARG A 449 -11.70 -26.72 36.89
C ARG A 449 -12.75 -25.80 37.52
N SER A 450 -13.37 -25.00 36.67
CA SER A 450 -14.79 -24.67 36.79
C SER A 450 -15.40 -24.66 35.40
N ASP A 451 -16.34 -25.57 35.22
CA ASP A 451 -17.16 -25.81 34.04
C ASP A 451 -17.83 -24.54 33.52
N GLY A 452 -17.91 -24.46 32.20
CA GLY A 452 -18.67 -23.47 31.45
C GLY A 452 -18.94 -24.01 30.06
N GLU A 453 -20.02 -24.78 29.96
CA GLU A 453 -20.61 -25.31 28.73
C GLU A 453 -20.81 -24.19 27.69
N VAL A 454 -20.37 -24.42 26.47
CA VAL A 454 -21.08 -23.96 25.26
C VAL A 454 -20.87 -25.02 24.18
N GLU A 455 -21.99 -25.62 23.80
CA GLU A 455 -22.18 -26.53 22.68
C GLU A 455 -22.14 -25.76 21.33
N ASP A 456 -22.10 -26.55 20.26
CA ASP A 456 -22.47 -26.25 18.87
C ASP A 456 -21.40 -25.48 18.04
N ASP A 457 -20.97 -25.90 16.84
CA ASP A 457 -21.61 -26.71 15.80
C ASP A 457 -20.59 -27.64 15.11
N GLU A 458 -20.95 -28.92 14.96
CA GLU A 458 -20.52 -29.78 13.86
C GLU A 458 -21.55 -29.55 12.73
N ASP A 459 -21.09 -29.18 11.53
CA ASP A 459 -21.86 -29.39 10.31
C ASP A 459 -20.92 -30.02 9.26
N ASP A 460 -21.39 -31.16 8.79
CA ASP A 460 -20.90 -32.04 7.74
C ASP A 460 -20.70 -31.31 6.39
N ASP A 461 -19.79 -31.83 5.57
CA ASP A 461 -20.15 -32.30 4.23
C ASP A 461 -19.02 -33.21 3.71
N ASP A 462 -19.29 -34.52 3.81
CA ASP A 462 -18.68 -35.59 3.02
C ASP A 462 -19.15 -35.50 1.55
N GLU A 463 -18.27 -35.87 0.61
CA GLU A 463 -18.47 -36.85 -0.49
C GLU A 463 -17.45 -36.58 -1.62
N GLU A 464 -16.40 -37.41 -1.69
CA GLU A 464 -16.17 -38.52 -2.65
C GLU A 464 -15.55 -38.03 -3.98
N GLU A 465 -14.22 -38.14 -4.13
CA GLU A 465 -13.48 -39.29 -4.70
C GLU A 465 -13.99 -39.73 -6.09
N GLU A 466 -13.30 -39.26 -7.12
CA GLU A 466 -13.33 -39.80 -8.47
C GLU A 466 -12.51 -41.09 -8.52
N GLU A 467 -13.13 -42.21 -8.91
CA GLU A 467 -12.41 -43.33 -9.52
C GLU A 467 -13.00 -43.64 -10.91
N GLU A 468 -12.08 -43.70 -11.86
CA GLU A 468 -12.22 -44.08 -13.26
C GLU A 468 -12.70 -45.53 -13.38
N GLU A 469 -13.54 -45.83 -14.38
CA GLU A 469 -13.40 -47.10 -15.11
C GLU A 469 -14.00 -47.03 -16.52
N GLU A 470 -13.46 -47.89 -17.37
CA GLU A 470 -13.31 -47.78 -18.80
C GLU A 470 -14.51 -48.25 -19.65
N GLU A 471 -14.34 -48.03 -20.95
CA GLU A 471 -14.73 -48.89 -22.08
C GLU A 471 -16.04 -48.66 -22.87
N GLU A 472 -15.76 -48.47 -24.17
CA GLU A 472 -16.45 -49.01 -25.34
C GLU A 472 -17.88 -48.54 -25.69
N GLY A 473 -17.93 -47.77 -26.77
CA GLY A 473 -18.50 -48.35 -28.00
C GLY A 473 -19.83 -47.80 -28.51
N HIS A 474 -19.80 -47.49 -29.81
CA HIS A 474 -20.91 -47.47 -30.75
C HIS A 474 -21.83 -46.23 -30.86
N SER A 475 -21.54 -45.47 -31.92
CA SER A 475 -22.45 -44.95 -32.97
C SER A 475 -23.95 -44.79 -32.67
N GLU A 476 -24.49 -43.59 -32.91
CA GLU A 476 -25.57 -43.42 -33.90
C GLU A 476 -25.74 -41.94 -34.31
N LEU A 477 -26.08 -41.74 -35.58
CA LEU A 477 -26.44 -40.50 -36.24
C LEU A 477 -27.84 -40.02 -35.81
N THR A 478 -28.10 -38.70 -35.84
CA THR A 478 -29.30 -37.98 -36.35
C THR A 478 -29.22 -36.51 -35.85
N LEU A 479 -29.15 -35.43 -36.65
CA LEU A 479 -29.98 -34.83 -37.71
C LEU A 479 -31.17 -33.94 -37.21
N TYR A 480 -31.09 -32.65 -37.58
CA TYR A 480 -32.10 -31.56 -37.69
C TYR A 480 -32.80 -31.11 -36.38
N ASP A 481 -33.17 -29.85 -36.10
CA ASP A 481 -33.65 -28.67 -36.88
C ASP A 481 -32.99 -27.37 -36.31
N GLU A 482 -32.57 -26.36 -37.08
CA GLU A 482 -33.33 -25.27 -37.71
C GLU A 482 -34.32 -24.54 -36.79
N GLU A 483 -34.04 -23.27 -36.45
CA GLU A 483 -35.03 -22.19 -36.45
C GLU A 483 -34.30 -20.82 -36.50
N GLU A 484 -34.50 -20.15 -37.63
CA GLU A 484 -34.20 -18.74 -37.93
C GLU A 484 -35.23 -17.84 -37.22
N GLU A 485 -34.82 -16.68 -36.73
CA GLU A 485 -35.67 -15.48 -36.70
C GLU A 485 -34.83 -14.26 -37.10
N GLU A 486 -34.98 -13.87 -38.36
CA GLU A 486 -34.80 -12.49 -38.85
C GLU A 486 -36.08 -11.72 -38.52
N GLU A 487 -36.00 -10.47 -38.05
CA GLU A 487 -37.02 -9.47 -38.38
C GLU A 487 -36.39 -8.11 -38.67
N GLU A 488 -37.00 -7.49 -39.67
CA GLU A 488 -36.55 -6.43 -40.57
C GLU A 488 -36.81 -5.01 -40.03
N ASP A 489 -36.32 -4.09 -40.84
CA ASP A 489 -36.33 -2.63 -40.79
C ASP A 489 -37.71 -1.96 -40.64
N GLU A 490 -37.72 -0.81 -39.98
CA GLU A 490 -38.68 0.27 -40.26
C GLU A 490 -37.93 1.62 -40.30
N GLU A 491 -37.59 2.08 -41.50
CA GLU A 491 -37.49 3.50 -41.83
C GLU A 491 -38.85 3.93 -42.42
N ASP A 492 -39.41 5.04 -41.95
CA ASP A 492 -40.33 5.85 -42.75
C ASP A 492 -40.15 7.34 -42.39
N ASP A 493 -39.85 8.10 -43.45
CA ASP A 493 -39.84 9.56 -43.55
C ASP A 493 -41.25 10.15 -43.39
N GLU A 494 -41.35 11.42 -42.98
CA GLU A 494 -42.12 12.48 -43.67
C GLU A 494 -42.12 13.80 -42.86
N ASP A 495 -41.35 14.76 -43.38
CA ASP A 495 -41.75 16.09 -43.85
C ASP A 495 -42.33 17.22 -42.94
N GLU A 496 -41.89 18.44 -43.33
CA GLU A 496 -42.47 19.79 -43.13
C GLU A 496 -42.37 20.41 -41.71
N GLU A 497 -42.04 21.69 -41.48
CA GLU A 497 -42.04 22.89 -42.30
C GLU A 497 -41.20 24.00 -41.60
N GLU A 498 -40.90 25.06 -42.36
CA GLU A 498 -40.12 26.25 -42.02
C GLU A 498 -40.64 27.05 -40.81
N GLU A 499 -39.74 27.68 -40.04
CA GLU A 499 -40.02 29.03 -39.52
C GLU A 499 -38.71 29.84 -39.31
N GLU A 500 -38.60 30.94 -40.07
CA GLU A 500 -37.63 32.01 -39.89
C GLU A 500 -37.87 32.76 -38.58
N GLN A 501 -36.81 33.05 -37.80
CA GLN A 501 -36.75 34.25 -36.95
C GLN A 501 -35.31 34.54 -36.45
N GLU A 502 -34.85 35.76 -36.80
CA GLU A 502 -33.96 36.66 -36.03
C GLU A 502 -32.52 36.18 -35.74
N VAL A 503 -31.42 36.85 -36.16
CA VAL A 503 -31.03 38.28 -36.21
C VAL A 503 -29.87 38.45 -37.18
#